data_AF-A0A0F9GE24-F1
#
_entry.id   AF-A0A0F9GE24-F1
#
_cell.length_a   1.000
_cell.length_b   1.000
_cell.length_c   1.000
_cell.angle_alpha   90.00
_cell.angle_beta   90.00
_cell.angle_gamma   90.00
#
_symmetry.space_group_name_H-M   'P 1'
#
loop_
_entity.id
_entity.type
_entity.pdbx_description
1 polymer ?
#
loop_
_entity_poly.entity_id
_entity_poly.type
_entity_poly.pdbx_seq_one_letter_code
_entity_poly.pdbx_strand_id
1 'polypeptide(L)'
;MLIDTTTQTLEIKLAGAVNSNEIPIVLAYIDGEAANFFPTLQHSISNGASDVTVLDAPEPRGKRMVKFMYIRNVDDAAVVVTIQLADSATNREIYKVTLAVDDTLVYTDTTGFKVIATDGTTKVTV
;
A
#
# COMPACT_ATOMS: atom_id res chain seq x y z
N MET A 1 8.21 -6.10 3.56
CA MET A 1 6.91 -6.28 4.24
C MET A 1 6.41 -7.66 3.86
N LEU A 2 5.97 -8.46 4.83
CA LEU A 2 5.60 -9.86 4.67
C LEU A 2 4.18 -10.10 5.19
N ILE A 3 3.38 -10.84 4.43
CA ILE A 3 2.09 -11.39 4.84
C ILE A 3 2.26 -12.91 4.87
N ASP A 4 1.93 -13.54 5.99
CA ASP A 4 2.26 -14.94 6.22
C ASP A 4 1.13 -15.84 6.69
N THR A 5 -0.07 -15.29 6.92
CA THR A 5 -1.25 -16.07 7.26
C THR A 5 -2.37 -15.86 6.24
N THR A 6 -3.26 -16.84 6.13
CA THR A 6 -4.43 -16.79 5.22
C THR A 6 -5.51 -15.80 5.67
N THR A 7 -5.32 -15.13 6.80
CA THR A 7 -6.24 -14.14 7.39
C THR A 7 -5.71 -12.72 7.27
N GLN A 8 -4.44 -12.55 6.88
CA GLN A 8 -3.81 -11.26 6.80
C GLN A 8 -3.95 -10.65 5.40
N THR A 9 -4.35 -9.39 5.35
CA THR A 9 -4.38 -8.58 4.13
C THR A 9 -3.58 -7.30 4.34
N LEU A 10 -2.99 -6.77 3.26
CA LEU A 10 -2.51 -5.39 3.28
C LEU A 10 -3.63 -4.50 2.78
N GLU A 11 -3.90 -3.45 3.53
CA GLU A 11 -4.97 -2.53 3.24
C GLU A 11 -4.49 -1.09 3.22
N ILE A 12 -5.19 -0.28 2.44
CA ILE A 12 -5.10 1.17 2.44
C ILE A 12 -6.45 1.75 2.84
N LYS A 13 -6.43 2.87 3.58
CA LYS A 13 -7.61 3.72 3.78
C LYS A 13 -7.23 5.18 3.69
N LEU A 14 -8.15 6.00 3.21
CA LEU A 14 -8.01 7.45 3.28
C LEU A 14 -8.66 7.97 4.58
N ALA A 15 -8.21 9.11 5.09
CA ALA A 15 -8.84 9.71 6.28
C ALA A 15 -10.24 10.30 6.02
N GLY A 16 -10.66 10.38 4.75
CA GLY A 16 -11.92 10.97 4.32
C GLY A 16 -12.19 10.69 2.84
N ALA A 17 -13.31 11.20 2.33
CA ALA A 17 -13.60 11.16 0.91
C ALA A 17 -12.58 12.00 0.12
N VAL A 18 -12.26 11.55 -1.10
CA VAL A 18 -11.53 12.35 -2.09
C VAL A 18 -12.42 13.50 -2.58
N ASN A 19 -11.80 14.54 -3.15
CA ASN A 19 -12.55 15.64 -3.74
C ASN A 19 -13.08 15.27 -5.13
N SER A 20 -12.19 14.81 -6.01
CA SER A 20 -12.51 14.51 -7.42
C SER A 20 -12.09 13.11 -7.86
N ASN A 21 -10.91 12.64 -7.44
CA ASN A 21 -10.33 11.39 -7.98
C ASN A 21 -9.91 10.42 -6.88
N GLU A 22 -10.34 9.17 -6.99
CA GLU A 22 -9.83 8.09 -6.16
C GLU A 22 -8.37 7.75 -6.51
N ILE A 23 -7.62 7.35 -5.49
CA ILE A 23 -6.17 7.19 -5.52
C ILE A 23 -5.82 5.80 -6.05
N PRO A 24 -5.03 5.69 -7.14
CA PRO A 24 -4.56 4.41 -7.66
C PRO A 24 -3.41 3.86 -6.80
N ILE A 25 -3.42 2.54 -6.61
CA ILE A 25 -2.39 1.79 -5.91
C ILE A 25 -1.86 0.70 -6.84
N VAL A 26 -0.54 0.63 -6.98
CA VAL A 26 0.13 -0.45 -7.72
C VAL A 26 1.21 -1.04 -6.83
N LEU A 27 1.23 -2.35 -6.69
CA LEU A 27 2.29 -3.05 -5.98
C LEU A 27 2.74 -4.29 -6.71
N ALA A 28 3.99 -4.68 -6.49
CA ALA A 28 4.47 -6.01 -6.83
C ALA A 28 4.99 -6.73 -5.61
N TYR A 29 4.76 -8.03 -5.61
CA TYR A 29 5.15 -8.94 -4.56
C TYR A 29 5.70 -10.23 -5.14
N ILE A 30 6.44 -10.94 -4.32
CA ILE A 30 6.75 -12.34 -4.58
C ILE A 30 5.71 -13.16 -3.83
N ASP A 31 4.96 -13.99 -4.56
CA ASP A 31 4.19 -15.07 -3.97
C ASP A 31 5.09 -16.29 -3.84
N GLY A 32 5.25 -16.76 -2.61
CA GLY A 32 6.15 -17.84 -2.27
C GLY A 32 5.39 -19.02 -1.70
N GLU A 33 5.58 -20.19 -2.31
CA GLU A 33 5.14 -21.47 -1.74
C GLU A 33 6.31 -22.47 -1.81
N ALA A 34 6.74 -22.95 -0.64
CA ALA A 34 7.89 -23.84 -0.51
C ALA A 34 9.15 -23.30 -1.22
N ALA A 35 9.58 -23.93 -2.33
CA ALA A 35 10.76 -23.54 -3.11
C ALA A 35 10.43 -22.68 -4.34
N ASN A 36 9.15 -22.39 -4.60
CA ASN A 36 8.70 -21.65 -5.76
C ASN A 36 8.51 -20.17 -5.41
N PHE A 37 8.89 -19.30 -6.34
CA PHE A 37 8.74 -17.86 -6.22
C PHE A 37 8.10 -17.31 -7.49
N PHE A 38 6.96 -16.64 -7.32
CA PHE A 38 6.16 -16.09 -8.41
C PHE A 38 6.09 -14.57 -8.26
N PRO A 39 6.87 -13.80 -9.03
CA PRO A 39 6.71 -12.35 -9.08
C PRO A 39 5.35 -12.00 -9.67
N THR A 40 4.56 -11.24 -8.92
CA THR A 40 3.17 -10.90 -9.25
C THR A 40 2.94 -9.41 -9.03
N LEU A 41 2.09 -8.83 -9.87
CA LEU A 41 1.63 -7.44 -9.77
C LEU A 41 0.17 -7.41 -9.37
N GLN A 42 -0.19 -6.50 -8.47
CA GLN A 42 -1.56 -6.24 -8.05
C GLN A 42 -1.83 -4.74 -8.08
N HIS A 43 -3.04 -4.38 -8.46
CA HIS A 43 -3.48 -2.99 -8.55
C HIS A 43 -4.86 -2.84 -7.92
N SER A 44 -5.06 -1.72 -7.24
CA SER A 44 -6.32 -1.36 -6.59
C SER A 44 -6.58 0.15 -6.77
N ILE A 45 -7.78 0.59 -6.42
CA ILE A 45 -8.17 1.99 -6.36
C ILE A 45 -8.80 2.24 -4.99
N SER A 46 -8.54 3.39 -4.37
CA SER A 46 -9.20 3.74 -3.12
C SER A 46 -10.72 3.89 -3.30
N ASN A 47 -11.45 3.91 -2.20
CA ASN A 47 -12.91 4.11 -2.18
C ASN A 47 -13.33 5.11 -1.09
N GLY A 48 -12.58 6.20 -0.96
CA GLY A 48 -12.73 7.17 0.12
C GLY A 48 -12.24 6.62 1.45
N ALA A 49 -13.08 6.72 2.49
CA ALA A 49 -12.67 6.51 3.88
C ALA A 49 -12.71 5.04 4.36
N SER A 50 -13.12 4.10 3.51
CA SER A 50 -13.19 2.69 3.88
C SER A 50 -11.87 1.98 3.63
N ASP A 51 -11.70 0.82 4.26
CA ASP A 51 -10.54 -0.04 4.02
C ASP A 51 -10.64 -0.67 2.62
N VAL A 52 -9.54 -0.62 1.88
CA VAL A 52 -9.37 -1.25 0.57
C VAL A 52 -8.22 -2.23 0.62
N THR A 53 -8.49 -3.49 0.27
CA THR A 53 -7.46 -4.50 0.10
C THR A 53 -6.56 -4.17 -1.09
N VAL A 54 -5.27 -4.02 -0.83
CA VAL A 54 -4.24 -3.78 -1.86
C VAL A 54 -3.39 -5.02 -2.10
N LEU A 55 -3.29 -5.92 -1.12
CA LEU A 55 -2.72 -7.26 -1.28
C LEU A 55 -3.60 -8.25 -0.53
N ASP A 56 -4.13 -9.22 -1.28
CA ASP A 56 -4.96 -10.28 -0.69
C ASP A 56 -4.13 -11.20 0.20
N ALA A 57 -4.82 -11.98 1.04
CA ALA A 57 -4.18 -13.00 1.84
C ALA A 57 -3.52 -14.07 0.94
N PRO A 58 -2.38 -14.64 1.37
CA PRO A 58 -1.78 -15.79 0.69
C PRO A 58 -2.67 -17.02 0.77
N GLU A 59 -2.46 -17.94 -0.17
CA GLU A 59 -3.00 -19.30 -0.07
C GLU A 59 -2.43 -20.06 1.15
N PRO A 60 -3.05 -21.16 1.60
CA PRO A 60 -2.49 -21.99 2.67
C PRO A 60 -1.03 -22.36 2.38
N ARG A 61 -0.14 -22.13 3.37
CA ARG A 61 1.33 -22.32 3.26
C ARG A 61 2.04 -21.31 2.36
N GLY A 62 1.31 -20.47 1.63
CA GLY A 62 1.83 -19.33 0.89
C GLY A 62 2.37 -18.22 1.79
N LYS A 63 3.24 -17.38 1.22
CA LYS A 63 3.85 -16.20 1.84
C LYS A 63 3.97 -15.13 0.79
N ARG A 64 3.57 -13.89 1.09
CA ARG A 64 3.67 -12.78 0.15
C ARG A 64 4.63 -11.72 0.66
N MET A 65 5.69 -11.47 -0.11
CA MET A 65 6.68 -10.44 0.21
C MET A 65 6.53 -9.28 -0.77
N VAL A 66 6.08 -8.13 -0.29
CA VAL A 66 6.00 -6.91 -1.10
C VAL A 66 7.41 -6.44 -1.43
N LYS A 67 7.67 -6.23 -2.72
CA LYS A 67 8.94 -5.74 -3.27
C LYS A 67 8.89 -4.25 -3.56
N PHE A 68 7.80 -3.79 -4.16
CA PHE A 68 7.55 -2.37 -4.30
C PHE A 68 6.05 -2.05 -4.22
N MET A 69 5.74 -0.81 -3.87
CA MET A 69 4.41 -0.25 -3.95
C MET A 69 4.50 1.24 -4.29
N TYR A 70 3.60 1.70 -5.17
CA TYR A 70 3.44 3.08 -5.58
C TYR A 70 1.98 3.51 -5.35
N ILE A 71 1.82 4.65 -4.69
CA ILE A 71 0.53 5.30 -4.47
C ILE A 71 0.73 6.78 -4.80
N ARG A 72 0.14 7.26 -5.89
CA ARG A 72 0.23 8.66 -6.30
C ARG A 72 -1.06 9.37 -5.98
N ASN A 73 -0.98 10.52 -5.32
CA ASN A 73 -2.14 11.37 -5.15
C ASN A 73 -2.51 12.03 -6.49
N VAL A 74 -3.55 11.51 -7.14
CA VAL A 74 -4.14 12.06 -8.38
C VAL A 74 -5.39 12.90 -8.11
N ASP A 75 -5.75 13.08 -6.83
CA ASP A 75 -6.81 14.00 -6.44
C ASP A 75 -6.34 15.45 -6.59
N ASP A 76 -7.28 16.39 -6.64
CA ASP A 76 -6.98 17.81 -6.71
C ASP A 76 -6.81 18.47 -5.32
N ALA A 77 -6.82 17.66 -4.26
CA ALA A 77 -6.58 18.05 -2.87
C ALA A 77 -5.56 17.11 -2.18
N ALA A 78 -5.03 17.54 -1.05
CA ALA A 78 -4.15 16.70 -0.24
C ALA A 78 -4.93 15.55 0.41
N VAL A 79 -4.38 14.32 0.35
CA VAL A 79 -5.01 13.13 0.91
C VAL A 79 -4.16 12.53 2.02
N VAL A 80 -4.79 12.03 3.08
CA VAL A 80 -4.09 11.31 4.15
C VAL A 80 -4.27 9.82 3.91
N VAL A 81 -3.17 9.15 3.59
CA VAL A 81 -3.11 7.71 3.32
C VAL A 81 -2.64 6.98 4.56
N THR A 82 -3.37 5.93 4.94
CA THR A 82 -2.95 4.99 5.99
C THR A 82 -2.78 3.60 5.38
N ILE A 83 -1.62 3.00 5.59
CA ILE A 83 -1.31 1.61 5.25
C ILE A 83 -1.42 0.78 6.53
N GLN A 84 -2.16 -0.31 6.48
CA GLN A 84 -2.39 -1.17 7.63
C GLN A 84 -2.32 -2.66 7.25
N LEU A 85 -1.88 -3.48 8.21
CA LEU A 85 -2.05 -4.92 8.17
C LEU A 85 -3.36 -5.26 8.87
N ALA A 86 -4.35 -5.75 8.12
CA ALA A 86 -5.54 -6.33 8.71
C ALA A 86 -5.33 -7.82 8.93
N ASP A 87 -5.75 -8.32 10.08
CA ASP A 87 -5.78 -9.74 10.41
C ASP A 87 -7.13 -10.05 11.07
N SER A 88 -8.04 -10.58 10.26
CA SER A 88 -9.44 -10.77 10.65
C SER A 88 -10.09 -9.44 11.13
N ALA A 89 -10.39 -9.30 12.43
CA ALA A 89 -11.04 -8.11 13.00
C ALA A 89 -10.04 -7.08 13.58
N THR A 90 -8.73 -7.32 13.46
CA THR A 90 -7.71 -6.46 14.05
C THR A 90 -6.87 -5.77 12.97
N ASN A 91 -6.93 -4.45 12.94
CA ASN A 91 -6.14 -3.63 12.03
C ASN A 91 -4.92 -3.07 12.78
N ARG A 92 -3.74 -3.18 12.18
CA ARG A 92 -2.47 -2.66 12.69
C ARG A 92 -1.93 -1.63 11.71
N GLU A 93 -1.94 -0.36 12.09
CA GLU A 93 -1.37 0.71 11.28
C GLU A 93 0.14 0.51 11.14
N ILE A 94 0.63 0.51 9.89
CA ILE A 94 2.05 0.36 9.55
C ILE A 94 2.65 1.74 9.27
N TYR A 95 1.93 2.56 8.51
CA TYR A 95 2.42 3.85 8.05
C TYR A 95 1.27 4.78 7.73
N LYS A 96 1.42 6.06 8.07
CA LYS A 96 0.44 7.10 7.81
C LYS A 96 1.13 8.35 7.30
N VAL A 97 0.62 8.92 6.21
CA VAL A 97 1.24 10.08 5.58
C VAL A 97 0.21 10.95 4.87
N THR A 98 0.45 12.25 4.86
CA THR A 98 -0.27 13.19 3.98
C THR A 98 0.48 13.32 2.67
N LEU A 99 -0.19 13.05 1.56
CA LEU A 99 0.32 13.27 0.21
C LEU A 99 -0.28 14.57 -0.32
N ALA A 100 0.57 15.53 -0.69
CA ALA A 100 0.12 16.69 -1.45
C ALA A 100 -0.34 16.24 -2.85
N VAL A 101 -0.98 17.14 -3.60
CA VAL A 101 -1.33 16.87 -5.00
C VAL A 101 -0.07 16.48 -5.77
N ASP A 102 -0.13 15.37 -6.50
CA ASP A 102 0.95 14.76 -7.27
C ASP A 102 2.13 14.17 -6.47
N ASP A 103 2.10 14.21 -5.13
CA ASP A 103 3.06 13.43 -4.33
C ASP A 103 2.84 11.93 -4.54
N THR A 104 3.93 11.16 -4.54
CA THR A 104 3.90 9.70 -4.66
C THR A 104 4.51 9.04 -3.43
N LEU A 105 3.73 8.27 -2.68
CA LEU A 105 4.24 7.35 -1.67
C LEU A 105 4.84 6.14 -2.38
N VAL A 106 6.09 5.84 -2.02
CA VAL A 106 6.85 4.70 -2.55
C VAL A 106 7.29 3.84 -1.38
N TYR A 107 7.07 2.54 -1.52
CA TYR A 107 7.70 1.53 -0.68
C TYR A 107 8.65 0.69 -1.55
N THR A 108 9.85 0.41 -1.04
CA THR A 108 10.68 -0.69 -1.54
C THR A 108 11.15 -1.54 -0.37
N ASP A 109 11.43 -2.83 -0.60
CA ASP A 109 11.92 -3.73 0.44
C ASP A 109 13.31 -3.36 1.00
N THR A 110 14.09 -2.57 0.24
CA THR A 110 15.43 -2.13 0.63
C THR A 110 15.46 -0.79 1.36
N THR A 111 14.55 0.14 1.04
CA THR A 111 14.56 1.49 1.60
C THR A 111 13.37 1.79 2.52
N GLY A 112 12.36 0.93 2.56
CA GLY A 112 11.11 1.22 3.25
C GLY A 112 10.28 2.30 2.55
N PHE A 113 9.46 3.00 3.34
CA PHE A 113 8.57 4.05 2.86
C PHE A 113 9.30 5.38 2.65
N LYS A 114 8.95 6.07 1.57
CA LYS A 114 9.37 7.45 1.28
C LYS A 114 8.31 8.14 0.45
N VAL A 115 8.26 9.47 0.51
CA VAL A 115 7.42 10.25 -0.41
C VAL A 115 8.32 10.92 -1.43
N ILE A 116 7.99 10.77 -2.71
CA ILE A 116 8.59 11.52 -3.81
C ILE A 116 7.63 12.67 -4.10
N ALA A 117 8.11 13.89 -3.93
CA ALA A 117 7.37 15.09 -4.24
C ALA A 117 7.29 15.33 -5.75
N THR A 118 6.38 16.20 -6.18
CA THR A 118 6.18 16.55 -7.59
C THR A 118 7.43 17.12 -8.27
N ASP A 119 8.32 17.75 -7.48
CA ASP A 119 9.63 18.25 -7.95
C ASP A 119 10.74 17.19 -7.96
N GLY A 120 10.42 15.93 -7.61
CA GLY A 120 11.35 14.80 -7.53
C GLY A 120 12.14 14.71 -6.23
N THR A 121 11.95 15.65 -5.29
CA THR A 121 12.61 15.57 -3.98
C THR A 121 12.02 14.44 -3.15
N THR A 122 12.87 13.78 -2.36
CA THR A 122 12.40 12.75 -1.42
C THR A 122 12.13 13.39 -0.07
N LYS A 123 10.89 13.31 0.41
CA LYS A 123 10.53 13.63 1.79
C LYS A 123 10.81 12.39 2.63
N VAL A 124 11.73 12.51 3.57
CA VAL A 124 11.96 11.50 4.61
C VAL A 124 10.99 11.80 5.74
N THR A 125 9.99 10.95 5.91
CA THR A 125 9.12 10.99 7.09
C THR A 125 9.82 10.19 8.18
N VAL A 126 10.25 10.87 9.24
CA VAL A 126 10.91 10.26 10.41
C VAL A 126 9.88 9.65 11.35
#